data_AF-A0A973I8I6-F1
#
_entry.id   AF-A0A973I8I6-F1
#
_cell.length_a   1.000
_cell.length_b   1.000
_cell.length_c   1.000
_cell.angle_alpha   90.00
_cell.angle_beta   90.00
_cell.angle_gamma   90.00
#
_symmetry.space_group_name_H-M   'P 1'
#
loop_
_entity.id
_entity.type
_entity.pdbx_description
1 polymer ?
#
loop_
_entity_poly.entity_id
_entity_poly.type
_entity_poly.pdbx_seq_one_letter_code
_entity_poly.pdbx_strand_id
1 'polypeptide(L)'
;MEIIGGYSYLIVGIFFIFLLLLLITTGLRNVNSKVLFGAILISGFWSIHQYSTIINGHSQYPILVLELLKNIAWGFLCISLLIKTDSIAGLINFKHKLRWFYVVVLASVLMSVCFNFKIITDPIWLFMSQLIQAISLLVMVEFLYRQGSSDFKWGFKPMAFIISASAIVDFIVYSSAVLLQQLDFTL
;
A
#
# COMPACT_ATOMS: atom_id res chain seq x y z
N MET A 1 -17.27 -16.99 -9.18
CA MET A 1 -17.15 -15.59 -8.74
C MET A 1 -15.78 -14.99 -9.08
N GLU A 2 -14.73 -15.80 -9.25
CA GLU A 2 -13.37 -15.37 -9.61
C GLU A 2 -13.28 -14.50 -10.89
N ILE A 3 -14.06 -14.82 -11.92
CA ILE A 3 -14.11 -14.06 -13.17
C ILE A 3 -14.61 -12.63 -12.94
N ILE A 4 -15.60 -12.44 -12.05
CA ILE A 4 -16.16 -11.13 -11.71
C ILE A 4 -15.09 -10.30 -10.99
N GLY A 5 -14.35 -10.90 -10.06
CA GLY A 5 -13.21 -10.28 -9.41
C GLY A 5 -12.13 -9.85 -10.40
N GLY A 6 -11.80 -10.69 -11.38
CA GLY A 6 -10.85 -10.35 -12.45
C GLY A 6 -11.21 -9.08 -13.21
N TYR A 7 -12.48 -8.91 -13.60
CA TYR A 7 -12.95 -7.70 -14.28
C TYR A 7 -12.88 -6.45 -13.39
N SER A 8 -13.12 -6.59 -12.08
CA SER A 8 -12.95 -5.48 -11.14
C SER A 8 -11.49 -4.98 -11.12
N TYR A 9 -10.51 -5.88 -11.13
CA TYR A 9 -9.09 -5.48 -11.17
C TYR A 9 -8.67 -4.81 -12.49
N LEU A 10 -9.28 -5.18 -13.62
CA LEU A 10 -9.07 -4.47 -14.89
C LEU A 10 -9.57 -3.03 -14.83
N ILE A 11 -10.78 -2.84 -14.31
CA ILE A 11 -11.39 -1.50 -14.17
C ILE A 11 -10.49 -0.63 -13.28
N VAL A 12 -10.03 -1.16 -12.15
CA VAL A 12 -9.11 -0.47 -11.24
C VAL A 12 -7.79 -0.11 -11.94
N GLY A 13 -7.23 -1.01 -12.75
CA GLY A 13 -6.04 -0.73 -13.56
C GLY A 13 -6.23 0.44 -14.52
N ILE A 14 -7.37 0.50 -15.21
CA ILE A 14 -7.72 1.61 -16.12
C ILE A 14 -7.82 2.93 -15.36
N PHE A 15 -8.44 2.95 -14.18
CA PHE A 15 -8.51 4.14 -13.33
C PHE A 15 -7.12 4.63 -12.90
N PHE A 16 -6.22 3.72 -12.52
CA PHE A 16 -4.84 4.11 -12.17
C PHE A 16 -4.07 4.66 -13.37
N ILE A 17 -4.25 4.10 -14.57
CA ILE A 17 -3.65 4.63 -15.80
C ILE A 17 -4.20 6.04 -16.10
N PHE A 18 -5.51 6.23 -15.98
CA PHE A 18 -6.14 7.53 -16.17
C PHE A 18 -5.61 8.57 -15.17
N LEU A 19 -5.49 8.20 -13.89
CA LEU A 19 -4.95 9.07 -12.85
C LEU A 19 -3.48 9.42 -13.11
N LEU A 20 -2.69 8.44 -13.55
CA LEU A 20 -1.28 8.63 -13.91
C LEU A 20 -1.15 9.64 -15.06
N LEU A 21 -1.99 9.51 -16.10
CA LEU A 21 -2.02 10.44 -17.22
C LEU A 21 -2.36 11.86 -16.76
N LEU A 22 -3.38 12.01 -15.90
CA LEU A 22 -3.75 13.29 -15.31
C LEU A 22 -2.60 13.90 -14.48
N LEU A 23 -1.86 13.08 -13.74
CA LEU A 23 -0.74 13.52 -12.92
C LEU A 23 0.46 13.98 -13.76
N ILE A 24 0.70 13.33 -14.91
CA ILE A 24 1.69 13.79 -15.89
C ILE A 24 1.26 15.15 -16.47
N THR A 25 -0.02 15.31 -16.83
CA THR A 25 -0.53 16.57 -17.40
C THR A 25 -0.47 17.74 -16.42
N THR A 26 -0.72 17.50 -15.13
CA THR A 26 -0.70 18.54 -14.09
C THR A 26 0.71 18.91 -13.61
N GLY A 27 1.72 18.10 -13.94
CA GLY A 27 3.13 18.37 -13.69
C GLY A 27 3.62 17.97 -12.28
N LEU A 28 4.82 17.39 -12.22
CA LEU A 28 5.43 16.81 -11.01
C LEU A 28 6.26 17.83 -10.21
N ARG A 29 5.70 19.00 -9.91
CA ARG A 29 6.45 20.11 -9.27
C ARG A 29 6.79 19.85 -7.80
N ASN A 30 5.87 19.23 -7.05
CA ASN A 30 6.02 19.05 -5.60
C ASN A 30 6.49 17.63 -5.25
N VAL A 31 7.16 17.47 -4.10
CA VAL A 31 7.59 16.15 -3.59
C VAL A 31 6.38 15.23 -3.40
N ASN A 32 5.28 15.75 -2.87
CA ASN A 32 4.03 15.01 -2.72
C ASN A 32 3.51 14.46 -4.06
N SER A 33 3.60 15.23 -5.14
CA SER A 33 3.19 14.79 -6.49
C SER A 33 4.10 13.67 -7.01
N LYS A 34 5.41 13.74 -6.74
CA LYS A 34 6.37 12.68 -7.12
C LYS A 34 6.15 11.39 -6.34
N VAL A 35 5.89 11.49 -5.04
CA VAL A 35 5.58 10.33 -4.18
C VAL A 35 4.23 9.71 -4.59
N LEU A 36 3.22 10.54 -4.87
CA LEU A 36 1.92 10.10 -5.40
C LEU A 36 2.08 9.35 -6.73
N PHE A 37 2.88 9.87 -7.65
CA PHE A 37 3.16 9.21 -8.92
C PHE A 37 3.75 7.81 -8.72
N GLY A 38 4.70 7.67 -7.79
CA GLY A 38 5.25 6.36 -7.42
C GLY A 38 4.20 5.41 -6.84
N ALA A 39 3.37 5.88 -5.91
CA ALA A 39 2.31 5.06 -5.30
C ALA A 39 1.28 4.57 -6.33
N ILE A 40 0.90 5.42 -7.28
CA ILE A 40 -0.04 5.08 -8.35
C ILE A 40 0.58 4.09 -9.33
N LEU A 41 1.85 4.27 -9.71
CA LEU A 41 2.57 3.33 -10.56
C LEU A 41 2.59 1.93 -9.94
N ILE A 42 2.99 1.84 -8.66
CA ILE A 42 3.04 0.56 -7.95
C ILE A 42 1.65 -0.08 -7.87
N SER A 43 0.62 0.72 -7.57
CA SER A 43 -0.77 0.23 -7.50
C SER A 43 -1.31 -0.23 -8.86
N GLY A 44 -0.90 0.42 -9.95
CA GLY A 44 -1.21 0.01 -11.31
C GLY A 44 -0.55 -1.32 -11.68
N PHE A 45 0.75 -1.49 -11.38
CA PHE A 45 1.45 -2.76 -11.57
C PHE A 45 0.82 -3.89 -10.76
N TRP A 46 0.46 -3.62 -9.50
CA TRP A 46 -0.26 -4.57 -8.66
C TRP A 46 -1.58 -5.03 -9.30
N SER A 47 -2.40 -4.09 -9.77
CA SER A 47 -3.72 -4.39 -10.35
C SER A 47 -3.62 -5.27 -11.61
N ILE A 48 -2.63 -5.00 -12.48
CA ILE A 48 -2.37 -5.81 -13.68
C ILE A 48 -1.90 -7.22 -13.31
N HIS A 49 -1.05 -7.33 -12.29
CA HIS A 49 -0.53 -8.61 -11.83
C HIS A 49 -1.59 -9.44 -11.09
N GLN A 50 -2.55 -8.79 -10.43
CA GLN A 50 -3.70 -9.44 -9.81
C GLN A 50 -4.65 -10.01 -10.86
N TYR A 51 -4.91 -9.27 -11.93
CA TYR A 51 -5.69 -9.76 -13.06
C TYR A 51 -5.05 -11.00 -13.71
N SER A 52 -3.74 -10.96 -13.96
CA SER A 52 -3.03 -12.06 -14.63
C SER A 52 -2.99 -13.34 -13.79
N THR A 53 -2.94 -13.23 -12.47
CA THR A 53 -2.89 -14.36 -11.55
C THR A 53 -4.25 -15.05 -11.40
N ILE A 54 -5.34 -14.28 -11.37
CA ILE A 54 -6.72 -14.82 -11.35
C ILE A 54 -7.02 -15.61 -12.63
N ILE A 55 -6.55 -15.14 -13.80
CA ILE A 55 -6.83 -15.82 -15.07
C ILE A 55 -5.91 -17.01 -15.33
N ASN A 56 -4.61 -16.88 -15.02
CA ASN A 56 -3.62 -17.89 -15.38
C ASN A 56 -3.29 -18.87 -14.24
N GLY A 57 -3.88 -18.69 -13.04
CA GLY A 57 -3.62 -19.55 -11.88
C GLY A 57 -2.17 -19.51 -11.39
N HIS A 58 -1.44 -18.42 -11.65
CA HIS A 58 -0.04 -18.28 -11.25
C HIS A 58 0.12 -18.22 -9.73
N SER A 59 1.33 -18.56 -9.26
CA SER A 59 1.68 -18.54 -7.84
C SER A 59 1.40 -17.18 -7.19
N GLN A 60 0.90 -17.20 -5.96
CA GLN A 60 0.36 -16.03 -5.23
C GLN A 60 1.44 -15.23 -4.49
N TYR A 61 2.66 -15.75 -4.36
CA TYR A 61 3.77 -15.06 -3.69
C TYR A 61 4.15 -13.68 -4.27
N PRO A 62 4.26 -13.48 -5.61
CA PRO A 62 4.58 -12.16 -6.16
C PRO A 62 3.53 -11.09 -5.86
N ILE A 63 2.27 -11.48 -5.70
CA ILE A 63 1.18 -10.56 -5.34
C ILE A 63 1.42 -9.98 -3.95
N LEU A 64 1.74 -10.82 -2.97
CA LEU A 64 2.01 -10.39 -1.60
C LEU A 64 3.16 -9.38 -1.53
N VAL A 65 4.21 -9.57 -2.33
CA VAL A 65 5.33 -8.61 -2.41
C VAL A 65 4.89 -7.28 -3.01
N LEU A 66 4.06 -7.31 -4.06
CA LEU A 66 3.49 -6.10 -4.65
C LEU A 66 2.52 -5.39 -3.70
N GLU A 67 1.75 -6.12 -2.89
CA GLU A 67 0.88 -5.56 -1.84
C GLU A 67 1.68 -4.82 -0.77
N LEU A 68 2.81 -5.38 -0.35
CA LEU A 68 3.73 -4.69 0.57
C LEU A 68 4.24 -3.41 -0.05
N LEU A 69 4.69 -3.47 -1.30
CA LEU A 69 5.25 -2.31 -1.99
C LEU A 69 4.19 -1.21 -2.15
N LYS A 70 2.96 -1.58 -2.49
CA LYS A 70 1.78 -0.71 -2.55
C LYS A 70 1.56 -0.03 -1.20
N ASN A 71 1.49 -0.81 -0.12
CA ASN A 71 1.23 -0.29 1.23
C ASN A 71 2.37 0.59 1.76
N ILE A 72 3.63 0.28 1.42
CA ILE A 72 4.79 1.15 1.72
C ILE A 72 4.67 2.48 0.98
N ALA A 73 4.31 2.45 -0.30
CA ALA A 73 4.21 3.66 -1.11
C ALA A 73 3.11 4.61 -0.61
N TRP A 74 1.94 4.07 -0.24
CA TRP A 74 0.87 4.85 0.38
C TRP A 74 1.27 5.39 1.75
N GLY A 75 1.97 4.61 2.57
CA GLY A 75 2.47 5.09 3.86
C GLY A 75 3.51 6.20 3.72
N PHE A 76 4.42 6.09 2.74
CA PHE A 76 5.41 7.14 2.45
C PHE A 76 4.74 8.43 1.99
N LEU A 77 3.62 8.32 1.27
CA LEU A 77 2.78 9.46 0.91
C LEU A 77 2.20 10.13 2.15
N CYS A 78 1.62 9.37 3.08
CA CYS A 78 1.12 9.91 4.35
C CYS A 78 2.20 10.68 5.11
N ILE A 79 3.42 10.13 5.16
CA ILE A 79 4.57 10.80 5.79
C ILE A 79 4.93 12.10 5.04
N SER A 80 4.96 12.06 3.72
CA SER A 80 5.25 13.24 2.88
C SER A 80 4.27 14.38 3.11
N LEU A 81 2.99 14.05 3.29
CA LEU A 81 1.96 15.03 3.65
C LEU A 81 2.10 15.56 5.08
N LEU A 82 2.61 14.75 6.02
CA LEU A 82 2.75 15.13 7.44
C LEU A 82 3.96 16.04 7.71
N ILE A 83 5.12 15.72 7.11
CA ILE A 83 6.38 16.42 7.41
C ILE A 83 6.50 17.73 6.60
N LYS A 84 5.64 17.96 5.58
CA LYS A 84 5.67 19.16 4.71
C LYS A 84 7.10 19.54 4.27
N THR A 85 7.87 18.55 3.79
CA THR A 85 9.28 18.75 3.41
C THR A 85 9.42 18.84 1.90
N ASP A 86 10.25 19.77 1.42
CA ASP A 86 10.50 20.01 -0.01
C ASP A 86 11.55 19.07 -0.63
N SER A 87 12.10 18.12 0.14
CA SER A 87 13.10 17.16 -0.33
C SER A 87 12.77 15.71 0.04
N ILE A 88 13.05 14.80 -0.91
CA ILE A 88 12.85 13.34 -0.73
C ILE A 88 13.81 12.79 0.33
N ALA A 89 15.03 13.35 0.42
CA ALA A 89 16.02 12.96 1.42
C ALA A 89 15.58 13.34 2.85
N GLY A 90 14.84 14.44 3.00
CA GLY A 90 14.30 14.87 4.29
C GLY A 90 13.19 13.94 4.82
N LEU A 91 12.49 13.23 3.93
CA LEU A 91 11.50 12.23 4.32
C LEU A 91 12.12 11.06 5.08
N ILE A 92 13.36 10.68 4.75
CA ILE A 92 14.05 9.52 5.35
C ILE A 92 14.71 9.89 6.70
N ASN A 93 14.50 11.11 7.20
CA ASN A 93 15.12 11.54 8.43
C ASN A 93 14.50 10.86 9.66
N PHE A 94 15.24 9.90 10.24
CA PHE A 94 14.86 9.06 11.39
C PHE A 94 14.59 9.82 12.71
N LYS A 95 14.71 11.15 12.72
CA LYS A 95 14.50 12.00 13.90
C LYS A 95 13.03 12.33 14.18
N HIS A 96 12.10 11.96 13.29
CA HIS A 96 10.67 12.23 13.48
C HIS A 96 9.97 11.17 14.34
N LYS A 97 8.86 11.58 14.99
CA LYS A 97 7.95 10.71 15.77
C LYS A 97 7.42 9.50 14.98
N LEU A 98 7.58 9.49 13.65
CA LEU A 98 7.15 8.44 12.73
C LEU A 98 8.20 7.34 12.52
N ARG A 99 9.31 7.34 13.28
CA ARG A 99 10.36 6.31 13.21
C ARG A 99 9.82 4.88 13.31
N TRP A 100 8.77 4.67 14.09
CA TRP A 100 8.18 3.35 14.27
C TRP A 100 7.69 2.74 12.96
N PHE A 101 7.14 3.55 12.04
CA PHE A 101 6.68 3.06 10.74
C PHE A 101 7.83 2.58 9.85
N TYR A 102 8.97 3.28 9.85
CA TYR A 102 10.16 2.81 9.14
C TYR A 102 10.65 1.47 9.67
N VAL A 103 10.57 1.26 10.99
CA VAL A 103 10.94 -0.03 11.61
C VAL A 103 9.96 -1.12 11.18
N VAL A 104 8.66 -0.83 11.17
CA VAL A 104 7.63 -1.78 10.72
C VAL A 104 7.82 -2.16 9.25
N VAL A 105 8.04 -1.18 8.38
CA VAL A 105 8.32 -1.40 6.94
C VAL A 105 9.59 -2.21 6.74
N LEU A 106 10.65 -1.89 7.47
CA LEU A 106 11.91 -2.64 7.36
C LEU A 106 11.73 -4.09 7.84
N ALA A 107 10.98 -4.30 8.93
CA ALA A 107 10.68 -5.63 9.44
C ALA A 107 9.81 -6.45 8.46
N SER A 108 8.80 -5.83 7.82
CA SER A 108 7.95 -6.53 6.85
C SER A 108 8.72 -6.92 5.58
N VAL A 109 9.58 -6.03 5.07
CA VAL A 109 10.46 -6.32 3.93
C VAL A 109 11.43 -7.45 4.26
N LEU A 110 12.07 -7.41 5.44
CA LEU A 110 12.96 -8.48 5.88
C LEU A 110 12.23 -9.83 5.97
N MET A 111 11.00 -9.86 6.50
CA MET A 111 10.23 -11.10 6.57
C MET A 111 9.90 -11.65 5.18
N SER A 112 9.54 -10.80 4.23
CA SER A 112 9.30 -11.25 2.84
C SER A 112 10.56 -11.75 2.16
N VAL A 113 11.72 -11.14 2.42
CA VAL A 113 13.01 -11.63 1.91
C VAL A 113 13.36 -12.99 2.53
N CYS A 114 13.25 -13.13 3.85
CA CYS A 114 13.50 -14.39 4.55
C CYS A 114 12.61 -15.52 4.06
N PHE A 115 11.34 -15.23 3.74
CA PHE A 115 10.43 -16.20 3.14
C PHE A 115 10.86 -16.61 1.73
N ASN A 116 11.23 -15.65 0.87
CA ASN A 116 11.72 -15.95 -0.49
C ASN A 116 12.99 -16.81 -0.49
N PHE A 117 13.89 -16.59 0.46
CA PHE A 117 15.10 -17.40 0.66
C PHE A 117 14.84 -18.73 1.39
N LYS A 118 13.58 -19.09 1.65
CA LYS A 118 13.16 -20.31 2.37
C LYS A 118 13.74 -20.45 3.78
N ILE A 119 14.16 -19.34 4.39
CA ILE A 119 14.61 -19.31 5.79
C ILE A 119 13.40 -19.48 6.71
N ILE A 120 12.26 -18.88 6.32
CA ILE A 120 10.96 -19.05 6.95
C ILE A 120 10.08 -19.77 5.93
N THR A 121 9.56 -20.94 6.31
CA THR A 121 8.73 -21.76 5.42
C THR A 121 7.24 -21.66 5.74
N ASP A 122 6.90 -21.19 6.93
CA ASP A 122 5.52 -21.04 7.37
C ASP A 122 4.91 -19.73 6.82
N PRO A 123 3.86 -19.81 5.98
CA PRO A 123 3.21 -18.64 5.37
C PRO A 123 2.54 -17.73 6.41
N ILE A 124 2.29 -18.19 7.64
CA ILE A 124 1.66 -17.38 8.68
C ILE A 124 2.44 -16.10 8.97
N TRP A 125 3.78 -16.16 8.90
CA TRP A 125 4.66 -15.01 9.13
C TRP A 125 4.52 -13.94 8.05
N LEU A 126 4.24 -14.34 6.80
CA LEU A 126 3.92 -13.40 5.74
C LEU A 126 2.57 -12.75 5.97
N PHE A 127 1.53 -13.51 6.35
CA PHE A 127 0.22 -12.93 6.60
C PHE A 127 0.24 -11.99 7.80
N MET A 128 0.98 -12.32 8.85
CA MET A 128 1.19 -11.43 9.98
C MET A 128 1.92 -10.14 9.59
N SER A 129 2.95 -10.21 8.71
CA SER A 129 3.67 -9.01 8.28
C SER A 129 2.76 -8.07 7.48
N GLN A 130 1.92 -8.61 6.60
CA GLN A 130 0.91 -7.85 5.85
C GLN A 130 -0.13 -7.22 6.77
N LEU A 131 -0.63 -7.97 7.75
CA LEU A 131 -1.60 -7.49 8.73
C LEU A 131 -1.04 -6.33 9.56
N ILE A 132 0.18 -6.47 10.08
CA ILE A 132 0.87 -5.39 10.81
C ILE A 132 1.03 -4.17 9.91
N GLN A 133 1.31 -4.38 8.62
CA GLN A 133 1.46 -3.29 7.68
C GLN A 133 0.13 -2.56 7.40
N ALA A 134 -0.97 -3.29 7.22
CA ALA A 134 -2.31 -2.71 7.10
C ALA A 134 -2.68 -1.87 8.33
N ILE A 135 -2.40 -2.37 9.54
CA ILE A 135 -2.61 -1.62 10.79
C ILE A 135 -1.75 -0.36 10.83
N SER A 136 -0.46 -0.46 10.47
CA SER A 136 0.43 0.70 10.46
C SER A 136 0.01 1.78 9.47
N LEU A 137 -0.56 1.37 8.33
CA LEU A 137 -1.12 2.29 7.34
C LEU A 137 -2.38 2.99 7.89
N LEU A 138 -3.26 2.27 8.60
CA LEU A 138 -4.42 2.86 9.28
C LEU A 138 -4.00 3.89 10.33
N VAL A 139 -3.01 3.55 11.16
CA VAL A 139 -2.44 4.48 12.16
C VAL A 139 -1.86 5.72 11.47
N MET A 140 -1.19 5.56 10.32
CA MET A 140 -0.69 6.70 9.53
C MET A 140 -1.80 7.59 9.00
N VAL A 141 -2.89 7.00 8.52
CA VAL A 141 -4.07 7.77 8.08
C VAL A 141 -4.71 8.52 9.24
N GLU A 142 -4.78 7.92 10.44
CA GLU A 142 -5.26 8.61 11.64
C GLU A 142 -4.35 9.78 12.02
N PHE A 143 -3.03 9.59 12.01
CA PHE A 143 -2.06 10.67 12.23
C PHE A 143 -2.24 11.80 11.21
N LEU A 144 -2.43 11.46 9.93
CA LEU A 144 -2.69 12.41 8.86
C LEU A 144 -4.00 13.18 9.09
N TYR A 145 -5.06 12.52 9.57
CA TYR A 145 -6.33 13.16 9.86
C TYR A 145 -6.23 14.10 11.07
N ARG A 146 -5.52 13.69 12.14
CA ARG A 146 -5.37 14.46 13.38
C ARG A 146 -4.38 15.62 13.28
N GLN A 147 -3.27 15.45 12.55
CA GLN A 147 -2.19 16.44 12.45
C GLN A 147 -2.20 17.22 11.13
N GLY A 148 -3.03 16.84 10.16
CA GLY A 148 -3.20 17.56 8.90
C GLY A 148 -3.66 19.00 9.11
N SER A 149 -2.79 19.96 8.74
CA SER A 149 -3.04 21.40 8.77
C SER A 149 -4.39 21.78 8.14
N SER A 150 -5.04 22.82 8.67
CA SER A 150 -6.31 23.36 8.17
C SER A 150 -6.31 23.71 6.69
N ASP A 151 -5.16 24.07 6.14
CA ASP A 151 -5.05 24.77 4.85
C ASP A 151 -5.19 23.84 3.64
N PHE A 152 -5.05 22.52 3.83
CA PHE A 152 -5.19 21.51 2.77
C PHE A 152 -6.39 20.57 2.97
N LYS A 153 -7.26 20.86 3.95
CA LYS A 153 -8.36 19.98 4.42
C LYS A 153 -9.29 19.43 3.34
N TRP A 154 -9.45 20.10 2.21
CA TRP A 154 -10.40 19.68 1.18
C TRP A 154 -9.80 18.68 0.17
N GLY A 155 -8.49 18.74 -0.08
CA GLY A 155 -7.83 17.84 -1.05
C GLY A 155 -7.44 16.48 -0.47
N PHE A 156 -6.94 16.44 0.77
CA PHE A 156 -6.40 15.18 1.34
C PHE A 156 -7.45 14.27 1.97
N LYS A 157 -8.62 14.80 2.36
CA LYS A 157 -9.70 14.01 2.98
C LYS A 157 -10.20 12.84 2.13
N PRO A 158 -10.59 13.03 0.85
CA PRO A 158 -11.06 11.91 0.02
C PRO A 158 -9.95 10.87 -0.19
N MET A 159 -8.70 11.33 -0.29
CA MET A 159 -7.55 10.46 -0.43
C MET A 159 -7.30 9.60 0.81
N ALA A 160 -7.30 10.22 1.99
CA ALA A 160 -7.20 9.52 3.28
C ALA A 160 -8.33 8.49 3.46
N PHE A 161 -9.54 8.81 2.99
CA PHE A 161 -10.67 7.89 3.01
C PHE A 161 -10.45 6.68 2.12
N ILE A 162 -9.95 6.86 0.89
CA ILE A 162 -9.65 5.74 -0.01
C ILE A 162 -8.53 4.85 0.56
N ILE A 163 -7.46 5.45 1.09
CA ILE A 163 -6.34 4.70 1.68
C ILE A 163 -6.83 3.90 2.89
N SER A 164 -7.60 4.51 3.80
CA SER A 164 -8.16 3.80 4.95
C SER A 164 -9.12 2.70 4.55
N ALA A 165 -10.01 2.92 3.57
CA ALA A 165 -10.90 1.88 3.05
C ALA A 165 -10.10 0.67 2.53
N SER A 166 -9.05 0.90 1.74
CA SER A 166 -8.19 -0.19 1.26
C SER A 166 -7.47 -0.91 2.40
N ALA A 167 -6.97 -0.17 3.39
CA ALA A 167 -6.27 -0.77 4.53
C ALA A 167 -7.19 -1.56 5.46
N ILE A 168 -8.48 -1.18 5.57
CA ILE A 168 -9.50 -1.96 6.30
C ILE A 168 -9.78 -3.29 5.58
N VAL A 169 -9.90 -3.27 4.25
CA VAL A 169 -10.08 -4.49 3.48
C VAL A 169 -8.88 -5.42 3.63
N ASP A 170 -7.66 -4.90 3.45
CA ASP A 170 -6.41 -5.65 3.67
C ASP A 170 -6.38 -6.23 5.09
N PHE A 171 -6.75 -5.44 6.12
CA PHE A 171 -6.83 -5.92 7.50
C PHE A 171 -7.79 -7.09 7.69
N ILE A 172 -9.01 -7.02 7.13
CA ILE A 172 -10.02 -8.08 7.25
C ILE A 172 -9.53 -9.37 6.58
N VAL A 173 -8.97 -9.25 5.37
CA VAL A 173 -8.46 -10.39 4.58
C VAL A 173 -7.32 -11.07 5.32
N TYR A 174 -6.28 -10.32 5.73
CA TYR A 174 -5.14 -10.93 6.39
C TYR A 174 -5.43 -11.38 7.83
N SER A 175 -6.38 -10.75 8.53
CA SER A 175 -6.80 -11.21 9.85
C SER A 175 -7.46 -12.59 9.75
N SER A 176 -8.30 -12.77 8.73
CA SER A 176 -8.92 -14.06 8.44
C SER A 176 -7.85 -15.08 8.02
N ALA A 177 -6.89 -14.68 7.18
CA ALA A 177 -5.83 -15.57 6.73
C ALA A 177 -4.88 -16.03 7.85
N VAL A 178 -4.57 -15.17 8.81
CA VAL A 178 -3.79 -15.53 10.01
C VAL A 178 -4.57 -16.51 10.88
N LEU A 179 -5.88 -16.29 11.06
CA LEU A 179 -6.73 -17.12 11.92
C LEU A 179 -6.98 -18.51 11.33
N LEU A 180 -7.20 -18.59 10.02
CA LEU A 180 -7.49 -19.83 9.28
C LEU A 180 -6.24 -20.55 8.76
N GLN A 181 -5.07 -19.91 8.86
CA GLN A 181 -3.80 -20.35 8.24
C GLN A 181 -3.90 -20.60 6.73
N GLN A 182 -4.93 -20.04 6.09
CA GLN A 182 -5.24 -20.19 4.67
C GLN A 182 -5.74 -18.85 4.15
N LEU A 183 -5.29 -18.47 2.95
CA LEU A 183 -5.80 -17.27 2.31
C LEU A 183 -7.09 -17.61 1.56
N ASP A 184 -8.23 -17.27 2.15
CA ASP A 184 -9.55 -17.47 1.54
C ASP A 184 -9.90 -16.24 0.70
N PHE A 185 -9.86 -16.37 -0.63
CA PHE A 185 -10.14 -15.28 -1.58
C PHE A 185 -11.63 -15.16 -1.93
N THR A 186 -12.53 -15.75 -1.15
CA THR A 186 -13.98 -15.81 -1.42
C THR A 186 -14.75 -14.54 -0.99
N LEU A 187 -14.16 -13.36 -1.25
CA LEU A 187 -14.81 -12.05 -1.15
C LEU A 187 -15.05 -11.42 -2.53
#